data_AF-A0A1I1HWN3-F1
#
_entry.id   AF-A0A1I1HWN3-F1
#
_cell.length_a   1.000
_cell.length_b   1.000
_cell.length_c   1.000
_cell.angle_alpha   90.00
_cell.angle_beta   90.00
_cell.angle_gamma   90.00
#
_symmetry.space_group_name_H-M   'P 1'
#
loop_
_entity.id
_entity.type
_entity.pdbx_description
1 polymer ?
#
loop_
_entity_poly.entity_id
_entity_poly.type
_entity_poly.pdbx_seq_one_letter_code
_entity_poly.pdbx_strand_id
1 'polypeptide(L)'
;MIKDDIIAFGNHNWLILEWDDNRKLVITKDIIELRWYHTEFVDVTWPESEIRKYLNTDFYDMFNQHEKEKIIPVVNRNPDNPWFGTKGGADTMDKIFLLSLEEVCRYFGDSGKKLLNRDGQKWHIEDENNRKRQAVYNNKPQWWRLRSPSYYSRTSASISSNGNVYVRGNGVHGSPKDGGGVRPAMWLTLEV
;
A
#
# COMPACT_ATOMS: atom_id res chain seq x y z
N MET A 1 -18.01 -3.17 -14.97
CA MET A 1 -17.17 -2.62 -13.89
C MET A 1 -15.95 -2.01 -14.53
N ILE A 2 -15.56 -0.82 -14.11
CA ILE A 2 -14.41 -0.07 -14.62
C ILE A 2 -13.53 0.41 -13.45
N LYS A 3 -12.38 1.00 -13.77
CA LYS A 3 -11.54 1.69 -12.78
C LYS A 3 -12.39 2.68 -11.96
N ASP A 4 -12.09 2.77 -10.67
CA ASP A 4 -12.78 3.58 -9.66
C ASP A 4 -14.15 3.05 -9.19
N ASP A 5 -14.65 1.94 -9.75
CA ASP A 5 -15.81 1.24 -9.17
C ASP A 5 -15.46 0.59 -7.81
N ILE A 6 -16.49 0.44 -6.98
CA ILE A 6 -16.40 -0.25 -5.68
C ILE A 6 -17.06 -1.61 -5.77
N ILE A 7 -16.39 -2.65 -5.27
CA ILE A 7 -16.93 -4.01 -5.15
C ILE A 7 -16.91 -4.48 -3.69
N ALA A 8 -17.85 -5.35 -3.33
CA ALA A 8 -17.80 -6.11 -2.09
C ALA A 8 -17.05 -7.42 -2.32
N PHE A 9 -16.11 -7.75 -1.44
CA PHE A 9 -15.37 -9.01 -1.47
C PHE A 9 -14.79 -9.32 -0.08
N GLY A 10 -15.02 -10.53 0.44
CA GLY A 10 -14.82 -10.78 1.87
C GLY A 10 -15.68 -9.84 2.71
N ASN A 11 -15.11 -9.37 3.82
CA ASN A 11 -15.79 -8.47 4.76
C ASN A 11 -15.57 -6.96 4.45
N HIS A 12 -15.08 -6.62 3.25
CA HIS A 12 -14.67 -5.25 2.92
C HIS A 12 -15.18 -4.77 1.56
N ASN A 13 -15.22 -3.45 1.42
CA ASN A 13 -15.42 -2.76 0.15
C ASN A 13 -14.08 -2.43 -0.47
N TRP A 14 -13.92 -2.66 -1.76
CA TRP A 14 -12.67 -2.52 -2.49
C TRP A 14 -12.84 -1.62 -3.70
N LEU A 15 -11.93 -0.67 -3.87
CA LEU A 15 -11.77 0.18 -5.04
C LEU A 15 -10.99 -0.57 -6.12
N ILE A 16 -11.51 -0.58 -7.35
CA ILE A 16 -10.80 -1.13 -8.52
C ILE A 16 -9.76 -0.12 -9.02
N LEU A 17 -8.48 -0.52 -9.02
CA LEU A 17 -7.36 0.32 -9.47
C LEU A 17 -6.96 0.05 -10.92
N GLU A 18 -7.00 -1.22 -11.32
CA GLU A 18 -6.68 -1.70 -12.66
C GLU A 18 -7.58 -2.88 -13.01
N TRP A 19 -7.93 -2.98 -14.27
CA TRP A 19 -8.75 -4.04 -14.82
C TRP A 19 -8.16 -4.42 -16.18
N ASP A 20 -7.84 -5.71 -16.35
CA ASP A 20 -7.52 -6.31 -17.64
C ASP A 20 -8.49 -7.48 -17.95
N ASP A 21 -8.29 -8.19 -19.06
CA ASP A 21 -9.23 -9.20 -19.52
C ASP A 21 -9.42 -10.37 -18.54
N ASN A 22 -8.41 -10.67 -17.71
CA ASN A 22 -8.40 -11.89 -16.89
C ASN A 22 -8.36 -11.61 -15.39
N ARG A 23 -8.02 -10.39 -14.98
CA ARG A 23 -7.86 -10.05 -13.56
C ARG A 23 -8.08 -8.57 -13.29
N LYS A 24 -8.28 -8.26 -12.01
CA LYS A 24 -8.38 -6.88 -11.51
C LYS A 24 -7.51 -6.67 -10.28
N LEU A 25 -6.86 -5.51 -10.22
CA LEU A 25 -6.19 -5.04 -9.02
C LEU A 25 -7.18 -4.24 -8.20
N VAL A 26 -7.31 -4.61 -6.93
CA VAL A 26 -8.19 -3.92 -6.00
C VAL A 26 -7.42 -3.48 -4.75
N ILE A 27 -7.88 -2.38 -4.13
CA ILE A 27 -7.42 -1.92 -2.82
C ILE A 27 -8.65 -1.67 -1.94
N THR A 28 -8.56 -1.96 -0.65
CA THR A 28 -9.62 -1.59 0.30
C THR A 28 -9.98 -0.11 0.17
N LYS A 29 -11.28 0.21 0.09
CA LYS A 29 -11.77 1.59 -0.11
C LYS A 29 -11.31 2.49 1.04
N ASP A 30 -11.51 2.02 2.27
CA ASP A 30 -11.15 2.70 3.50
C ASP A 30 -10.01 1.95 4.20
N ILE A 31 -9.42 2.57 5.22
CA ILE A 31 -8.41 1.93 6.07
C ILE A 31 -9.11 0.88 6.94
N ILE A 32 -8.60 -0.36 6.93
CA ILE A 32 -9.24 -1.46 7.67
C ILE A 32 -8.84 -1.50 9.14
N GLU A 33 -7.62 -1.07 9.47
CA GLU A 33 -7.09 -1.02 10.83
C GLU A 33 -5.90 -0.06 10.89
N LEU A 34 -5.49 0.29 12.12
CA LEU A 34 -4.23 0.97 12.39
C LEU A 34 -3.22 -0.05 12.93
N ARG A 35 -2.09 -0.21 12.24
CA ARG A 35 -1.09 -1.24 12.58
C ARG A 35 0.32 -0.79 12.19
N TRP A 36 1.26 -1.03 13.09
CA TRP A 36 2.68 -0.81 12.83
C TRP A 36 3.19 -1.67 11.67
N TYR A 37 4.15 -1.14 10.93
CA TYR A 37 4.78 -1.87 9.83
C TYR A 37 5.58 -3.08 10.34
N HIS A 38 6.20 -2.91 11.51
CA HIS A 38 6.95 -3.94 12.21
C HIS A 38 6.73 -3.84 13.72
N THR A 39 7.09 -4.90 14.46
CA THR A 39 6.92 -4.98 15.92
C THR A 39 8.00 -4.22 16.70
N GLU A 40 9.12 -3.88 16.05
CA GLU A 40 10.26 -3.19 16.65
C GLU A 40 10.77 -2.05 15.76
N PHE A 41 11.45 -1.07 16.37
CA PHE A 41 12.04 0.06 15.65
C PHE A 41 13.45 -0.29 15.15
N VAL A 42 13.50 -1.19 14.17
CA VAL A 42 14.72 -1.71 13.54
C VAL A 42 14.71 -1.46 12.03
N ASP A 43 15.86 -1.64 11.40
CA ASP A 43 15.94 -1.69 9.94
C ASP A 43 15.18 -2.93 9.45
N VAL A 44 14.27 -2.73 8.50
CA VAL A 44 13.39 -3.80 8.02
C VAL A 44 12.96 -3.55 6.58
N THR A 45 13.03 -4.58 5.75
CA THR A 45 12.55 -4.53 4.37
C THR A 45 11.11 -5.05 4.24
N TRP A 46 10.46 -4.91 3.09
CA TRP A 46 9.12 -5.50 2.87
C TRP A 46 9.08 -7.02 3.14
N PRO A 47 10.01 -7.84 2.60
CA PRO A 47 10.06 -9.29 2.88
C PRO A 47 10.03 -9.67 4.36
N GLU A 48 10.71 -8.89 5.19
CA GLU A 48 10.94 -9.13 6.63
C GLU A 48 9.88 -8.47 7.53
N SER A 49 8.97 -7.69 6.94
CA SER A 49 8.01 -6.91 7.70
C SER A 49 6.91 -7.78 8.31
N GLU A 50 6.53 -7.49 9.57
CA GLU A 50 5.44 -8.22 10.25
C GLU A 50 4.08 -7.87 9.64
N ILE A 51 3.94 -6.68 9.05
CA ILE A 51 2.73 -6.32 8.30
C ILE A 51 2.54 -7.19 7.05
N ARG A 52 3.61 -7.52 6.31
CA ARG A 52 3.52 -8.44 5.16
C ARG A 52 3.09 -9.84 5.60
N LYS A 53 3.69 -10.34 6.69
CA LYS A 53 3.34 -11.62 7.29
C LYS A 53 1.86 -11.64 7.67
N TYR A 54 1.41 -10.66 8.46
CA TYR A 54 0.01 -10.47 8.83
C TYR A 54 -0.95 -10.50 7.63
N LEU A 55 -0.62 -9.75 6.57
CA LEU A 55 -1.47 -9.68 5.37
C LEU A 55 -1.61 -11.03 4.66
N ASN A 56 -0.56 -11.86 4.68
CA ASN A 56 -0.53 -13.15 3.98
C ASN A 56 -0.83 -14.35 4.89
N THR A 57 -1.04 -14.12 6.19
CA THR A 57 -1.54 -15.12 7.16
C THR A 57 -2.89 -14.69 7.69
N ASP A 58 -2.92 -13.93 8.79
CA ASP A 58 -4.09 -13.72 9.62
C ASP A 58 -5.19 -13.00 8.84
N PHE A 59 -4.84 -11.98 8.05
CA PHE A 59 -5.80 -11.26 7.21
C PHE A 59 -6.28 -12.11 6.02
N TYR A 60 -5.37 -12.86 5.38
CA TYR A 60 -5.74 -13.77 4.30
C TYR A 60 -6.66 -14.90 4.79
N ASP A 61 -6.50 -15.33 6.05
CA ASP A 61 -7.32 -16.39 6.65
C ASP A 61 -8.73 -15.95 7.03
N MET A 62 -9.01 -14.64 6.97
CA MET A 62 -10.38 -14.12 7.10
C MET A 62 -11.25 -14.38 5.87
N PHE A 63 -10.66 -14.69 4.71
CA PHE A 63 -11.40 -15.03 3.50
C PHE A 63 -11.84 -16.50 3.51
N ASN A 64 -13.04 -16.76 3.01
CA ASN A 64 -13.52 -18.12 2.85
C ASN A 64 -12.83 -18.84 1.67
N GLN A 65 -13.03 -20.14 1.55
CA GLN A 65 -12.34 -20.95 0.53
C GLN A 65 -12.60 -20.47 -0.91
N HIS A 66 -13.84 -20.11 -1.24
CA HIS A 66 -14.20 -19.62 -2.58
C HIS A 66 -13.62 -18.24 -2.88
N GLU A 67 -13.49 -17.38 -1.87
CA GLU A 67 -12.81 -16.10 -1.99
C GLU A 67 -11.30 -16.30 -2.19
N LYS A 68 -10.70 -17.19 -1.40
CA LYS A 68 -9.27 -17.53 -1.52
C LYS A 68 -8.89 -18.03 -2.91
N GLU A 69 -9.76 -18.81 -3.55
CA GLU A 69 -9.59 -19.28 -4.95
C GLU A 69 -9.52 -18.13 -5.96
N LYS A 70 -10.14 -16.98 -5.66
CA LYS A 70 -10.10 -15.81 -6.54
C LYS A 70 -8.85 -14.95 -6.34
N ILE A 71 -8.16 -15.07 -5.21
CA ILE A 71 -6.98 -14.26 -4.89
C ILE A 71 -5.75 -14.89 -5.53
N ILE A 72 -5.16 -14.19 -6.50
CA ILE A 72 -3.98 -14.70 -7.22
C ILE A 72 -2.68 -14.17 -6.59
N PRO A 73 -1.68 -15.04 -6.35
CA PRO A 73 -0.36 -14.59 -5.91
C PRO A 73 0.35 -13.83 -7.04
N VAL A 74 1.04 -12.75 -6.69
CA VAL A 74 1.81 -11.93 -7.64
C VAL A 74 3.21 -11.65 -7.14
N VAL A 75 4.12 -11.46 -8.08
CA VAL A 75 5.48 -10.99 -7.78
C VAL A 75 5.44 -9.49 -7.53
N ASN A 76 5.68 -9.09 -6.29
CA ASN A 76 5.91 -7.70 -5.92
C ASN A 76 7.40 -7.40 -6.05
N ARG A 77 7.74 -6.56 -7.03
CA ARG A 77 9.09 -5.99 -7.14
C ARG A 77 9.30 -4.99 -6.03
N ASN A 78 10.38 -5.11 -5.26
CA ASN A 78 10.66 -4.23 -4.12
C ASN A 78 11.86 -3.30 -4.40
N PRO A 79 11.72 -2.34 -5.34
CA PRO A 79 12.83 -1.47 -5.71
C PRO A 79 13.25 -0.59 -4.54
N ASP A 80 14.49 -0.13 -4.61
CA ASP A 80 15.04 0.86 -3.70
C ASP A 80 14.24 2.17 -3.79
N ASN A 81 14.23 2.95 -2.70
CA ASN A 81 13.58 4.24 -2.71
C ASN A 81 14.25 5.18 -3.75
N PRO A 82 13.51 5.78 -4.71
CA PRO A 82 14.11 6.55 -5.79
C PRO A 82 14.76 7.87 -5.34
N TRP A 83 14.40 8.39 -4.15
CA TRP A 83 14.96 9.64 -3.62
C TRP A 83 16.18 9.41 -2.72
N PHE A 84 16.28 8.23 -2.11
CA PHE A 84 17.22 7.98 -1.01
C PHE A 84 18.12 6.75 -1.23
N GLY A 85 17.82 5.90 -2.20
CA GLY A 85 18.54 4.64 -2.44
C GLY A 85 18.39 3.60 -1.33
N THR A 86 17.51 3.82 -0.35
CA THR A 86 17.24 2.88 0.74
C THR A 86 16.68 1.58 0.18
N LYS A 87 17.25 0.45 0.61
CA LYS A 87 16.96 -0.87 0.05
C LYS A 87 15.52 -1.32 0.29
N GLY A 88 14.84 -1.74 -0.78
CA GLY A 88 13.48 -2.29 -0.70
C GLY A 88 13.42 -3.76 -0.27
N GLY A 89 14.54 -4.48 -0.45
CA GLY A 89 14.67 -5.90 -0.17
C GLY A 89 14.49 -6.76 -1.43
N ALA A 90 14.50 -8.09 -1.24
CA ALA A 90 14.25 -9.03 -2.33
C ALA A 90 12.79 -8.94 -2.82
N ASP A 91 12.55 -9.41 -4.04
CA ASP A 91 11.19 -9.56 -4.55
C ASP A 91 10.43 -10.63 -3.78
N THR A 92 9.11 -10.45 -3.67
CA THR A 92 8.23 -11.34 -2.90
C THR A 92 7.11 -11.88 -3.76
N MET A 93 6.64 -13.08 -3.44
CA MET A 93 5.38 -13.61 -3.95
C MET A 93 4.31 -13.40 -2.89
N ASP A 94 3.35 -12.51 -3.15
CA ASP A 94 2.33 -12.10 -2.18
C ASP A 94 0.93 -12.29 -2.75
N LYS A 95 0.00 -12.73 -1.91
CA LYS A 95 -1.44 -12.76 -2.23
C LYS A 95 -2.09 -11.42 -1.90
N ILE A 96 -1.68 -10.83 -0.78
CA ILE A 96 -2.17 -9.56 -0.27
C ILE A 96 -0.97 -8.69 0.11
N PHE A 97 -0.97 -7.44 -0.31
CA PHE A 97 0.16 -6.53 -0.16
C PHE A 97 -0.28 -5.10 0.10
N LEU A 98 0.67 -4.22 0.41
CA LEU A 98 0.46 -2.76 0.37
C LEU A 98 1.03 -2.22 -0.93
N LEU A 99 0.43 -1.17 -1.49
CA LEU A 99 0.98 -0.57 -2.71
C LEU A 99 2.39 0.03 -2.45
N SER A 100 3.21 0.07 -3.50
CA SER A 100 4.49 0.78 -3.56
C SER A 100 4.32 2.26 -3.90
N LEU A 101 5.40 3.04 -3.78
CA LEU A 101 5.45 4.42 -4.28
C LEU A 101 5.08 4.50 -5.76
N GLU A 102 5.62 3.61 -6.59
CA GLU A 102 5.36 3.58 -8.03
C GLU A 102 3.89 3.25 -8.33
N GLU A 103 3.34 2.25 -7.64
CA GLU A 103 1.95 1.82 -7.81
C GLU A 103 0.98 2.92 -7.39
N VAL A 104 1.22 3.60 -6.27
CA VAL A 104 0.36 4.73 -5.86
C VAL A 104 0.46 5.91 -6.81
N CYS A 105 1.67 6.20 -7.33
CA CYS A 105 1.88 7.24 -8.34
C CYS A 105 1.34 6.87 -9.73
N ARG A 106 0.99 5.61 -9.97
CA ARG A 106 0.37 5.14 -11.22
C ARG A 106 -1.15 5.08 -11.11
N TYR A 107 -1.66 4.40 -10.07
CA TYR A 107 -3.07 4.01 -10.03
C TYR A 107 -4.00 5.15 -9.62
N PHE A 108 -3.55 6.08 -8.77
CA PHE A 108 -4.37 7.21 -8.34
C PHE A 108 -4.23 8.44 -9.24
N GLY A 109 -3.72 8.27 -10.46
CA GLY A 109 -3.37 9.34 -11.40
C GLY A 109 -1.86 9.50 -11.50
N ASP A 110 -1.36 9.90 -12.68
CA ASP A 110 0.07 9.88 -12.98
C ASP A 110 0.83 10.95 -12.19
N SER A 111 1.62 10.48 -11.23
CA SER A 111 2.54 11.28 -10.42
C SER A 111 4.00 10.82 -10.64
N GLY A 112 4.25 9.97 -11.65
CA GLY A 112 5.51 9.27 -11.85
C GLY A 112 6.68 10.21 -12.13
N LYS A 113 6.46 11.27 -12.92
CA LYS A 113 7.49 12.30 -13.16
C LYS A 113 7.95 12.98 -11.87
N LYS A 114 7.03 13.27 -10.95
CA LYS A 114 7.32 13.88 -9.65
C LYS A 114 7.99 12.90 -8.68
N LEU A 115 7.74 11.60 -8.83
CA LEU A 115 8.44 10.56 -8.09
C LEU A 115 9.90 10.41 -8.54
N LEU A 116 10.17 10.52 -9.84
CA LEU A 116 11.53 10.38 -10.38
C LEU A 116 12.35 11.69 -10.30
N ASN A 117 11.68 12.84 -10.28
CA ASN A 117 12.32 14.13 -10.15
C ASN A 117 11.81 14.88 -8.92
N ARG A 118 12.70 15.07 -7.95
CA ARG A 118 12.41 15.75 -6.69
C ARG A 118 12.10 17.23 -6.88
N ASP A 119 12.46 17.89 -7.98
CA ASP A 119 12.32 19.34 -8.27
C ASP A 119 11.59 20.20 -7.20
N GLY A 120 12.36 20.77 -6.26
CA GLY A 120 11.85 21.63 -5.17
C GLY A 120 11.06 20.93 -4.05
N GLN A 121 10.69 19.65 -4.20
CA GLN A 121 9.99 18.86 -3.22
C GLN A 121 10.90 18.49 -2.05
N LYS A 122 10.47 18.82 -0.83
CA LYS A 122 11.28 18.53 0.36
C LYS A 122 11.14 17.06 0.76
N TRP A 123 9.93 16.57 1.01
CA TRP A 123 9.69 15.26 1.63
C TRP A 123 8.47 14.51 1.11
N HIS A 124 7.61 15.16 0.33
CA HIS A 124 6.39 14.59 -0.22
C HIS A 124 6.14 15.11 -1.63
N ILE A 125 5.38 14.33 -2.39
CA ILE A 125 4.77 14.75 -3.66
C ILE A 125 3.39 15.31 -3.36
N GLU A 126 3.19 16.54 -3.78
CA GLU A 126 1.89 17.23 -3.80
C GLU A 126 1.49 17.52 -5.23
N ASP A 127 0.26 17.14 -5.57
CA ASP A 127 -0.29 17.26 -6.90
C ASP A 127 -1.83 17.19 -6.89
N GLU A 128 -2.42 17.31 -8.08
CA GLU A 128 -3.85 17.25 -8.34
C GLU A 128 -4.50 15.90 -7.96
N ASN A 129 -3.70 14.84 -7.82
CA ASN A 129 -4.17 13.49 -7.50
C ASN A 129 -4.28 13.22 -5.99
N ASN A 130 -3.87 14.16 -5.14
CA ASN A 130 -3.93 14.04 -3.68
C ASN A 130 -5.30 13.54 -3.19
N ARG A 131 -6.40 14.15 -3.62
CA ARG A 131 -7.76 13.77 -3.20
C ARG A 131 -8.10 12.30 -3.49
N LYS A 132 -7.59 11.75 -4.60
CA LYS A 132 -7.84 10.35 -4.98
C LYS A 132 -7.12 9.37 -4.03
N ARG A 133 -6.02 9.79 -3.41
CA ARG A 133 -5.23 8.96 -2.49
C ARG A 133 -5.69 9.04 -1.04
N GLN A 134 -6.61 9.95 -0.70
CA GLN A 134 -7.13 10.04 0.66
C GLN A 134 -7.90 8.77 1.04
N ALA A 135 -7.79 8.38 2.30
CA ALA A 135 -8.54 7.29 2.88
C ALA A 135 -8.89 7.61 4.33
N VAL A 136 -9.99 7.02 4.81
CA VAL A 136 -10.49 7.28 6.15
C VAL A 136 -10.40 6.05 7.04
N TYR A 137 -10.22 6.28 8.33
CA TYR A 137 -10.43 5.30 9.40
C TYR A 137 -11.36 5.94 10.42
N ASN A 138 -12.44 5.25 10.81
CA ASN A 138 -13.48 5.80 11.69
C ASN A 138 -13.99 7.18 11.25
N ASN A 139 -14.32 7.31 9.95
CA ASN A 139 -14.81 8.54 9.30
C ASN A 139 -13.86 9.76 9.35
N LYS A 140 -12.57 9.55 9.64
CA LYS A 140 -11.57 10.61 9.67
C LYS A 140 -10.45 10.31 8.67
N PRO A 141 -10.00 11.28 7.86
CA PRO A 141 -8.82 11.11 7.02
C PRO A 141 -7.61 10.71 7.86
N GLN A 142 -6.94 9.64 7.47
CA GLN A 142 -5.78 9.12 8.18
C GLN A 142 -4.63 8.83 7.22
N TRP A 143 -3.44 8.79 7.79
CA TRP A 143 -2.25 8.33 7.08
C TRP A 143 -2.35 6.83 6.81
N TRP A 144 -1.88 6.37 5.66
CA TRP A 144 -1.80 4.94 5.36
C TRP A 144 -0.46 4.54 4.75
N ARG A 145 -0.04 3.29 5.01
CA ARG A 145 1.32 2.81 4.73
C ARG A 145 1.47 2.20 3.35
N LEU A 146 2.69 2.30 2.83
CA LEU A 146 3.15 1.67 1.60
C LEU A 146 4.21 0.61 1.93
N ARG A 147 4.40 -0.35 1.02
CA ARG A 147 5.49 -1.35 1.13
C ARG A 147 6.87 -0.78 0.80
N SER A 148 6.93 0.34 0.09
CA SER A 148 8.21 0.94 -0.30
C SER A 148 9.00 1.44 0.91
N PRO A 149 10.33 1.26 0.89
CA PRO A 149 11.21 1.86 1.90
C PRO A 149 11.19 3.39 1.80
N SER A 150 11.81 4.03 2.77
CA SER A 150 11.80 5.49 2.93
C SER A 150 13.17 6.04 3.27
N TYR A 151 13.24 7.22 3.89
CA TYR A 151 14.50 7.92 4.13
C TYR A 151 15.53 7.10 4.92
N TYR A 152 15.07 6.25 5.83
CA TYR A 152 15.89 5.26 6.54
C TYR A 152 15.30 3.86 6.39
N SER A 153 16.12 2.81 6.53
CA SER A 153 15.67 1.41 6.49
C SER A 153 14.67 1.05 7.60
N ARG A 154 14.62 1.85 8.69
CA ARG A 154 13.61 1.81 9.76
C ARG A 154 12.38 2.70 9.53
N THR A 155 12.15 3.13 8.29
CA THR A 155 10.97 3.91 7.90
C THR A 155 10.31 3.31 6.66
N SER A 156 8.98 3.42 6.57
CA SER A 156 8.20 3.04 5.38
C SER A 156 7.45 4.22 4.80
N ALA A 157 7.30 4.22 3.48
CA ALA A 157 6.61 5.31 2.78
C ALA A 157 5.13 5.32 3.17
N SER A 158 4.48 6.46 3.03
CA SER A 158 3.08 6.60 3.43
C SER A 158 2.37 7.61 2.56
N ILE A 159 1.05 7.55 2.55
CA ILE A 159 0.20 8.63 2.09
C ILE A 159 -0.30 9.40 3.31
N SER A 160 -0.20 10.73 3.25
CA SER A 160 -0.70 11.59 4.32
C SER A 160 -2.23 11.64 4.37
N SER A 161 -2.80 12.15 5.47
CA SER A 161 -4.25 12.40 5.56
C SER A 161 -4.80 13.34 4.47
N ASN A 162 -3.94 14.16 3.87
CA ASN A 162 -4.28 15.04 2.74
C ASN A 162 -4.09 14.36 1.38
N GLY A 163 -3.58 13.13 1.33
CA GLY A 163 -3.35 12.38 0.10
C GLY A 163 -1.97 12.59 -0.55
N ASN A 164 -1.11 13.42 0.05
CA ASN A 164 0.25 13.65 -0.43
C ASN A 164 1.07 12.37 -0.31
N VAL A 165 1.90 12.05 -1.32
CA VAL A 165 2.81 10.91 -1.27
C VAL A 165 4.01 11.28 -0.39
N TYR A 166 4.08 10.77 0.83
CA TYR A 166 5.16 11.06 1.77
C TYR A 166 6.32 10.08 1.60
N VAL A 167 7.25 10.45 0.72
CA VAL A 167 8.41 9.63 0.33
C VAL A 167 9.45 9.52 1.46
N ARG A 168 9.55 10.53 2.34
CA ARG A 168 10.40 10.45 3.54
C ARG A 168 9.95 9.36 4.50
N GLY A 169 8.66 9.05 4.51
CA GLY A 169 8.07 7.98 5.31
C GLY A 169 8.02 8.20 6.80
N ASN A 170 7.34 7.26 7.46
CA ASN A 170 7.15 7.21 8.90
C ASN A 170 7.93 6.03 9.49
N GLY A 171 8.24 6.10 10.79
CA GLY A 171 8.85 4.98 11.51
C GLY A 171 8.04 3.68 11.32
N VAL A 172 8.76 2.57 11.20
CA VAL A 172 8.14 1.23 11.08
C VAL A 172 7.46 0.79 12.38
N HIS A 173 7.91 1.34 13.50
CA HIS A 173 7.40 1.14 14.85
C HIS A 173 7.61 2.42 15.68
N GLY A 174 6.94 2.53 16.84
CA GLY A 174 7.19 3.61 17.80
C GLY A 174 6.12 3.73 18.89
N SER A 175 6.27 4.75 19.72
CA SER A 175 5.30 5.20 20.72
C SER A 175 5.39 6.73 20.82
N PRO A 176 4.31 7.50 21.07
CA PRO A 176 2.91 7.11 21.31
C PRO A 176 2.00 7.29 20.07
N LYS A 177 2.58 7.32 18.86
CA LYS A 177 1.81 7.56 17.63
C LYS A 177 1.07 6.30 17.18
N ASP A 178 -0.05 6.47 16.49
CA ASP A 178 -0.77 5.34 15.94
C ASP A 178 0.06 4.61 14.89
N GLY A 179 -0.15 3.29 14.79
CA GLY A 179 0.54 2.41 13.88
C GLY A 179 0.45 2.80 12.41
N GLY A 180 -0.40 3.75 12.01
CA GLY A 180 -0.65 4.13 10.62
C GLY A 180 -1.68 3.19 9.98
N GLY A 181 -2.42 3.69 9.00
CA GLY A 181 -3.49 2.95 8.35
C GLY A 181 -2.99 1.84 7.43
N VAL A 182 -3.67 0.69 7.49
CA VAL A 182 -3.48 -0.42 6.56
C VAL A 182 -4.53 -0.35 5.47
N ARG A 183 -4.09 -0.32 4.21
CA ARG A 183 -4.94 -0.49 3.03
C ARG A 183 -4.41 -1.65 2.18
N PRO A 184 -4.88 -2.88 2.43
CA PRO A 184 -4.49 -4.03 1.63
C PRO A 184 -4.93 -3.87 0.18
N ALA A 185 -4.10 -4.38 -0.71
CA ALA A 185 -4.36 -4.56 -2.13
C ALA A 185 -4.10 -6.01 -2.52
N MET A 186 -4.81 -6.47 -3.56
CA MET A 186 -4.66 -7.82 -4.10
C MET A 186 -5.14 -7.88 -5.54
N TRP A 187 -4.65 -8.87 -6.26
CA TRP A 187 -5.18 -9.21 -7.58
C TRP A 187 -6.25 -10.30 -7.44
N LEU A 188 -7.34 -10.12 -8.16
CA LEU A 188 -8.43 -11.08 -8.26
C LEU A 188 -8.54 -11.60 -9.68
N THR A 189 -8.65 -12.92 -9.87
CA THR A 189 -9.01 -13.49 -11.18
C THR A 189 -10.48 -13.21 -11.50
N LEU A 190 -10.77 -13.08 -12.80
CA LEU A 190 -12.12 -12.98 -13.35
C LEU A 190 -12.65 -14.33 -13.83
N GLU A 191 -11.79 -15.33 -13.95
CA GLU A 191 -12.16 -16.70 -14.31
C GLU A 191 -12.95 -17.35 -13.15
N VAL A 192 -14.03 -18.06 -13.51
CA VAL A 192 -14.92 -18.79 -12.60
C VAL A 192 -14.62 -20.28 -12.68
#